data_AF-A0A6B2LQ30-F1
#
_entry.id   AF-A0A6B2LQ30-F1
#
_cell.length_a   1.000
_cell.length_b   1.000
_cell.length_c   1.000
_cell.angle_alpha   90.00
_cell.angle_beta   90.00
_cell.angle_gamma   90.00
#
_symmetry.space_group_name_H-M   'P 1'
#
loop_
_entity.id
_entity.type
_entity.pdbx_description
1 polymer ?
#
loop_
_entity_poly.entity_id
_entity_poly.type
_entity_poly.pdbx_seq_one_letter_code
_entity_poly.pdbx_strand_id
1 'polypeptide(L)' 'MLVVNKCDLSDNRKVTTLDAQQFADQLKIQFIETSAKNTTNIEEAFSKMTSAILNRLEDENSEYQDY' A
#
# COMPACT_ATOMS: atom_id res chain seq x y z
N MET A 1 2.26 -3.78 2.73
CA MET A 1 1.83 -2.93 1.60
C MET A 1 3.06 -2.43 0.87
N LEU A 2 3.08 -2.49 -0.46
CA LEU A 2 4.11 -1.93 -1.33
C LEU A 2 3.70 -0.54 -1.80
N VAL A 3 4.56 0.45 -1.56
CA VAL A 3 4.35 1.85 -1.99
C VAL A 3 5.40 2.21 -3.02
N VAL A 4 4.98 2.48 -4.25
CA VAL A 4 5.87 2.95 -5.33
C VAL A 4 5.78 4.46 -5.42
N ASN A 5 6.84 5.16 -5.02
CA ASN A 5 6.89 6.62 -5.08
C ASN A 5 7.46 7.11 -6.42
N LYS A 6 7.23 8.39 -6.74
CA LYS A 6 7.69 9.11 -7.94
C LYS A 6 7.03 8.63 -9.24
N CYS A 7 5.75 8.26 -9.19
CA CYS A 7 4.99 7.85 -10.37
C CYS A 7 4.85 8.98 -11.43
N ASP A 8 5.14 10.23 -11.07
CA ASP A 8 5.17 11.39 -11.96
C ASP A 8 6.30 11.34 -13.01
N LEU A 9 7.35 10.56 -12.77
CA LEU A 9 8.45 10.36 -13.72
C LEU A 9 8.14 9.18 -14.65
N SER A 10 7.00 9.22 -15.34
CA SER A 10 6.58 8.18 -16.28
C SER A 10 7.61 7.93 -17.40
N ASP A 11 8.30 8.98 -17.84
CA ASP A 11 9.32 8.89 -18.91
C ASP A 11 10.62 8.19 -18.44
N ASN A 12 10.89 8.17 -17.13
CA ASN A 12 12.05 7.49 -16.53
C ASN A 12 11.67 6.22 -15.78
N ARG A 13 10.47 5.68 -16.06
CA ARG A 13 9.94 4.49 -15.39
C ARG A 13 10.79 3.27 -15.76
N LYS A 14 11.47 2.69 -14.75
CA LYS A 14 12.24 1.44 -14.88
C LYS A 14 11.44 0.18 -14.57
N VAL A 15 10.30 0.32 -13.88
CA VAL A 15 9.45 -0.78 -13.45
C VAL A 15 8.03 -0.48 -13.88
N THR A 16 7.42 -1.40 -14.63
CA THR A 16 6.04 -1.23 -15.08
C THR A 16 5.08 -1.40 -13.91
N THR A 17 3.91 -0.77 -13.99
CA THR A 17 2.85 -0.95 -12.99
C THR A 17 2.44 -2.42 -12.89
N LEU A 18 2.47 -3.16 -14.00
CA LEU A 18 2.14 -4.59 -14.04
C LEU A 18 3.16 -5.42 -13.24
N ASP A 19 4.46 -5.20 -13.44
CA ASP A 19 5.50 -5.94 -12.72
C ASP A 19 5.42 -5.68 -11.21
N ALA A 20 5.20 -4.41 -10.83
CA ALA A 20 5.06 -4.02 -9.43
C ALA A 20 3.79 -4.61 -8.79
N GLN A 21 2.67 -4.66 -9.53
CA GLN A 21 1.44 -5.33 -9.09
C GLN A 21 1.66 -6.83 -8.91
N GLN A 22 2.28 -7.50 -9.88
CA GLN A 22 2.57 -8.94 -9.79
C GLN A 22 3.48 -9.26 -8.60
N PHE A 23 4.47 -8.41 -8.33
CA PHE A 23 5.34 -8.57 -7.16
C PHE A 23 4.56 -8.41 -5.84
N ALA A 24 3.64 -7.45 -5.77
CA ALA A 24 2.79 -7.27 -4.60
C ALA A 24 1.84 -8.46 -4.40
N ASP A 25 1.26 -8.99 -5.49
CA ASP A 25 0.38 -10.16 -5.48
C ASP A 25 1.13 -11.41 -5.01
N GLN A 26 2.38 -11.61 -5.46
CA GLN A 26 3.24 -12.70 -5.01
C GLN A 26 3.51 -12.66 -3.50
N LEU A 27 3.70 -11.46 -2.96
CA LEU A 27 3.89 -11.25 -1.53
C LEU A 27 2.57 -11.18 -0.74
N LYS A 28 1.42 -11.25 -1.42
CA LYS A 28 0.07 -11.05 -0.86
C LYS A 28 -0.06 -9.75 -0.06
N ILE A 29 0.59 -8.69 -0.54
CA ILE A 29 0.53 -7.37 0.07
C ILE A 29 -0.21 -6.41 -0.86
N GLN A 30 -0.90 -5.42 -0.28
CA GLN A 30 -1.52 -4.34 -1.05
C GLN A 30 -0.47 -3.52 -1.81
N PHE A 31 -0.86 -2.94 -2.95
CA PHE A 31 -0.02 -2.11 -3.81
C PHE A 31 -0.62 -0.72 -3.99
N ILE A 32 0.22 0.32 -4.01
CA ILE A 32 -0.18 1.68 -4.37
C ILE A 32 0.98 2.47 -5.01
N GLU A 33 0.71 3.19 -6.09
CA GLU A 33 1.65 4.15 -6.68
C GLU A 33 1.35 5.55 -6.17
N THR A 34 2.36 6.28 -5.72
CA THR A 34 2.27 7.63 -5.17
C THR A 34 3.25 8.57 -5.86
N SER A 35 2.92 9.87 -5.86
CA SER A 35 3.89 10.93 -6.16
C SER A 35 3.86 11.93 -5.02
N ALA A 36 4.93 11.93 -4.22
CA ALA A 36 5.11 12.96 -3.19
C ALA A 36 5.24 14.37 -3.79
N LYS A 37 5.71 14.48 -5.04
CA LYS A 37 5.87 15.75 -5.74
C LYS A 37 4.53 16.35 -6.17
N ASN A 38 3.64 15.50 -6.69
CA ASN A 38 2.32 15.92 -7.19
C ASN A 38 1.19 15.64 -6.18
N THR A 39 1.53 15.22 -4.96
CA THR A 39 0.58 14.80 -3.91
C THR A 39 -0.41 13.74 -4.41
N THR A 40 0.03 12.88 -5.33
CA THR A 40 -0.82 11.84 -5.92
C THR A 40 -0.85 10.63 -5.01
N ASN A 41 -2.06 10.18 -4.64
CA ASN A 41 -2.33 8.99 -3.83
C ASN A 41 -1.66 8.96 -2.44
N ILE A 42 -1.19 10.11 -1.94
CA ILE A 42 -0.59 10.20 -0.60
C ILE A 42 -1.64 9.94 0.47
N GLU A 43 -2.79 10.61 0.41
CA GLU A 43 -3.88 10.43 1.37
C GLU A 43 -4.40 8.99 1.37
N GLU A 44 -4.61 8.41 0.19
CA GLU A 44 -5.04 7.02 0.05
C GLU A 44 -4.00 6.03 0.62
N ALA A 45 -2.71 6.27 0.39
CA ALA A 45 -1.64 5.43 0.95
C ALA A 45 -1.62 5.48 2.48
N PHE A 46 -1.76 6.67 3.07
CA PHE A 46 -1.84 6.82 4.53
C PHE A 46 -3.11 6.18 5.08
N SER A 47 -4.27 6.44 4.49
CA SER A 47 -5.55 5.87 4.93
C SER A 47 -5.53 4.34 4.89
N LYS A 48 -5.09 3.74 3.78
CA LYS A 48 -4.96 2.27 3.66
C LYS A 48 -3.98 1.68 4.68
N MET A 49 -2.85 2.35 4.92
CA MET A 49 -1.88 1.92 5.92
C MET A 49 -2.46 1.95 7.33
N THR A 50 -3.14 3.04 7.70
CA THR A 50 -3.77 3.20 9.02
C THR A 50 -4.89 2.19 9.21
N SER A 51 -5.77 2.00 8.23
CA SER A 51 -6.82 0.98 8.29
C SER A 51 -6.26 -0.44 8.41
N ALA A 52 -5.17 -0.76 7.71
CA ALA A 52 -4.54 -2.07 7.84
C ALA A 52 -3.97 -2.34 9.24
N ILE A 53 -3.42 -1.30 9.91
CA ILE A 53 -2.94 -1.40 11.28
C ILE A 53 -4.11 -1.54 12.26
N LEU A 54 -5.17 -0.73 12.10
CA LEU A 54 -6.38 -0.79 12.93
C LEU A 54 -7.05 -2.16 12.85
N ASN A 55 -7.30 -2.67 11.64
CA ASN A 55 -7.92 -3.98 11.46
C ASN A 55 -7.11 -5.08 12.14
N ARG A 56 -5.77 -5.02 12.05
CA ARG A 56 -4.91 -5.99 12.74
C ARG A 56 -5.03 -5.90 14.26
N LEU A 57 -5.13 -4.69 14.82
CA LEU A 57 -5.32 -4.50 16.26
C LEU A 57 -6.71 -4.96 16.72
N GLU A 58 -7.73 -4.82 15.87
CA GLU A 58 -9.08 -5.32 16.13
C GLU A 58 -9.13 -6.85 16.07
N ASP A 59 -8.47 -7.47 15.08
CA ASP A 59 -8.33 -8.93 14.98
C ASP A 59 -7.62 -9.49 16.22
N GLU A 60 -6.50 -8.88 16.63
CA GLU A 60 -5.74 -9.27 17.82
C GLU A 60 -6.57 -9.08 19.11
N ASN A 61 -7.39 -8.04 19.24
CA ASN A 61 -8.25 -7.83 20.41
C ASN A 61 -9.48 -8.74 20.46
N SER A 62 -10.03 -9.12 19.31
CA SER A 62 -11.20 -9.99 19.22
C SER A 62 -10.88 -11.41 19.72
N GLU A 63 -9.65 -11.89 19.46
CA GLU A 63 -9.15 -13.18 19.95
C GLU A 63 -9.09 -13.28 21.50
N TYR A 64 -8.99 -12.14 22.21
CA TYR A 64 -9.00 -12.11 23.68
C TYR A 64 -10.39 -11.92 24.30
N GLN A 65 -11.41 -11.55 23.51
CA GLN A 65 -12.78 -11.37 24.02
C GLN A 65 -13.64 -12.64 23.91
N ASP A 66 -13.19 -13.65 23.16
CA ASP A 66 -13.84 -14.97 23.07
C ASP A 66 -13.39 -15.96 24.17
N TYR A 67 -12.65 -15.49 25.18
CA TYR A 67 -12.23 -16.26 26.37
C TYR A 67 -12.94 -15.84 27.66
#